data_AF-A0A544UDQ1-F1
#
_entry.id   AF-A0A544UDQ1-F1
#
_cell.length_a   1.000
_cell.length_b   1.000
_cell.length_c   1.000
_cell.angle_alpha   90.00
_cell.angle_beta   90.00
_cell.angle_gamma   90.00
#
_symmetry.space_group_name_H-M   'P 1'
#
loop_
_entity.id
_entity.type
_entity.pdbx_description
1 polymer ?
#
loop_
_entity_poly.entity_id
_entity_poly.type
_entity_poly.pdbx_seq_one_letter_code
_entity_poly.pdbx_strand_id
1 'polypeptide(L)'
;MKNKRKLAFLALVAAPSLIYAAPTTSASAADIAGQVKTAYIYDNTYYYNSKVSNVVRLISNINDTTSSFQATLETASKAYDELTATEQQYVTNYSTLSNYKQTKVAYRKLADQIEEKLASVESTSVNYYQNVMETKDWYNTLNAAQKTFVSAESQRILTSYISPNTSIDKVVNKIQLLNSSRITFHQDVADARAELNALRRHTNVSLPAGVEKMLLDAEQLVVKDKAAAKEVENAIAALSPKTSTAQDVQAVKTAFEALTPVQQQLVPNVWTLVDFVNGKYDLPTKGNGTKTPVLSDTAAEPGKITAMTRNKNTYTAKINVADLENSTERFVLTTKSNMTVIIPPLGTLLNEDTGVMEIQITRNLNRITFQATLNKKQVEFEVDMEIIVNNLSPNASIVRTYDFGDQEPADYTIEGNRHFIQTKTSGSFQIIR
;
A
#
# COMPACT_ATOMS: atom_id res chain seq x y z
N MET A 1 3.29 25.43 -29.48
CA MET A 1 3.47 24.79 -28.16
C MET A 1 2.41 25.29 -27.20
N LYS A 2 1.39 24.47 -26.90
CA LYS A 2 0.39 24.59 -25.81
C LYS A 2 -0.58 23.41 -25.96
N ASN A 3 -0.26 22.25 -25.38
CA ASN A 3 -1.14 21.07 -25.45
C ASN A 3 -2.23 21.18 -24.38
N LYS A 4 -3.43 21.53 -24.84
CA LYS A 4 -4.66 21.45 -24.05
C LYS A 4 -5.06 19.98 -23.91
N ARG A 5 -5.18 19.54 -22.65
CA ARG A 5 -5.80 18.28 -22.23
C ARG A 5 -7.19 18.15 -22.86
N LYS A 6 -7.41 17.09 -23.65
CA LYS A 6 -8.76 16.55 -23.88
C LYS A 6 -8.96 15.38 -22.93
N LEU A 7 -9.85 15.62 -21.98
CA LEU A 7 -10.52 14.64 -21.13
C LEU A 7 -11.31 13.71 -22.06
N ALA A 8 -10.92 12.44 -22.17
CA ALA A 8 -11.72 11.41 -22.80
C ALA A 8 -12.28 10.52 -21.68
N PHE A 9 -13.60 10.57 -21.54
CA PHE A 9 -14.42 9.77 -20.64
C PHE A 9 -14.13 8.27 -20.80
N LEU A 10 -13.87 7.59 -19.69
CA LEU A 10 -14.05 6.13 -19.57
C LEU A 10 -15.53 5.83 -19.82
N ALA A 11 -15.87 5.35 -21.01
CA ALA A 11 -17.12 4.65 -21.24
C ALA A 11 -16.90 3.19 -20.84
N LEU A 12 -17.46 2.82 -19.70
CA LEU A 12 -17.69 1.45 -19.26
C LEU A 12 -18.52 0.74 -20.34
N VAL A 13 -17.89 -0.07 -21.20
CA VAL A 13 -18.63 -0.92 -22.15
C VAL A 13 -19.24 -2.06 -21.36
N ALA A 14 -20.51 -1.89 -21.03
CA ALA A 14 -21.38 -2.99 -20.65
C ALA A 14 -21.39 -4.01 -21.80
N ALA A 15 -21.04 -5.26 -21.48
CA ALA A 15 -21.27 -6.38 -22.36
C ALA A 15 -22.77 -6.44 -22.71
N PRO A 16 -23.17 -6.39 -23.99
CA PRO A 16 -24.54 -6.71 -24.36
C PRO A 16 -24.69 -8.22 -24.18
N SER A 17 -25.45 -8.63 -23.17
CA SER A 17 -26.10 -9.94 -23.14
C SER A 17 -26.98 -10.06 -24.39
N LEU A 18 -26.44 -10.70 -25.43
CA LEU A 18 -27.20 -11.11 -26.60
C LEU A 18 -28.17 -12.20 -26.16
N ILE A 19 -29.44 -11.79 -25.99
CA ILE A 19 -30.56 -12.71 -25.92
C ILE A 19 -30.59 -13.47 -27.24
N TYR A 20 -30.31 -14.77 -27.12
CA TYR A 20 -30.43 -15.78 -28.15
C TYR A 20 -31.90 -15.93 -28.53
N ALA A 21 -32.32 -15.32 -29.63
CA ALA A 21 -33.53 -15.71 -30.32
C ALA A 21 -33.12 -16.64 -31.47
N ALA A 22 -33.25 -17.95 -31.25
CA ALA A 22 -33.12 -18.94 -32.31
C ALA A 22 -34.14 -18.66 -33.43
N PRO A 23 -33.76 -18.68 -34.72
CA PRO A 23 -34.74 -18.80 -35.77
C PRO A 23 -35.33 -20.21 -35.72
N THR A 24 -36.63 -20.29 -35.46
CA THR A 24 -37.41 -21.53 -35.59
C THR A 24 -37.34 -22.01 -37.03
N THR A 25 -36.60 -23.10 -37.26
CA THR A 25 -36.76 -23.94 -38.43
C THR A 25 -37.98 -24.84 -38.22
N SER A 26 -39.06 -24.59 -38.96
CA SER A 26 -39.93 -25.63 -39.54
C SER A 26 -41.16 -25.01 -40.20
N ALA A 27 -41.29 -25.19 -41.51
CA ALA A 27 -42.60 -25.32 -42.16
C ALA A 27 -42.42 -26.11 -43.45
N SER A 28 -42.70 -27.41 -43.35
CA SER A 28 -42.98 -28.31 -44.46
C SER A 28 -44.30 -27.95 -45.14
N ALA A 29 -44.43 -28.38 -46.40
CA ALA A 29 -45.63 -28.29 -47.23
C ALA A 29 -46.91 -28.88 -46.59
N ALA A 30 -48.06 -28.22 -46.80
CA ALA A 30 -49.29 -28.76 -47.42
C ALA A 30 -50.53 -27.87 -47.16
N ASP A 31 -51.19 -27.49 -48.27
CA ASP A 31 -52.63 -27.37 -48.55
C ASP A 31 -53.61 -26.30 -48.00
N ILE A 32 -54.07 -25.50 -48.98
CA ILE A 32 -55.46 -25.14 -49.38
C ILE A 32 -56.34 -24.29 -48.43
N ALA A 33 -56.66 -23.05 -48.84
CA ALA A 33 -58.01 -22.64 -49.29
C ALA A 33 -58.15 -21.12 -49.54
N GLY A 34 -58.50 -20.74 -50.78
CA GLY A 34 -59.43 -19.64 -51.10
C GLY A 34 -58.98 -18.18 -50.96
N GLN A 35 -58.72 -17.51 -52.08
CA GLN A 35 -59.74 -16.66 -52.74
C GLN A 35 -59.22 -16.14 -54.10
N VAL A 36 -60.10 -16.28 -55.08
CA VAL A 36 -59.94 -16.02 -56.51
C VAL A 36 -60.10 -14.53 -56.79
N LYS A 37 -59.21 -13.95 -57.60
CA LYS A 37 -59.59 -12.97 -58.64
C LYS A 37 -58.74 -13.22 -59.89
N THR A 38 -59.31 -13.99 -60.81
CA THR A 38 -58.90 -14.03 -62.21
C THR A 38 -59.72 -13.00 -62.99
N ALA A 39 -59.03 -12.13 -63.70
CA ALA A 39 -59.51 -11.57 -64.95
C ALA A 39 -58.30 -11.55 -65.90
N TYR A 40 -58.35 -12.44 -66.86
CA TYR A 40 -57.31 -12.73 -67.83
C TYR A 40 -57.21 -11.59 -68.85
N ILE A 41 -56.01 -11.06 -69.05
CA ILE A 41 -55.54 -10.69 -70.39
C ILE A 41 -54.39 -11.66 -70.68
N TYR A 42 -54.71 -12.67 -71.49
CA TYR A 42 -53.73 -13.51 -72.14
C TYR A 42 -53.02 -12.66 -73.19
N ASP A 43 -51.75 -12.34 -72.93
CA ASP A 43 -50.79 -12.23 -74.01
C ASP A 43 -49.67 -13.25 -73.79
N ASN A 44 -49.34 -13.91 -74.87
CA ASN A 44 -48.83 -15.26 -74.94
C ASN A 44 -47.30 -15.24 -74.97
N THR A 45 -46.62 -15.21 -73.81
CA THR A 45 -45.16 -15.47 -73.74
C THR A 45 -44.63 -15.91 -72.36
N TYR A 46 -45.30 -16.78 -71.60
CA TYR A 46 -44.66 -17.39 -70.42
C TYR A 46 -43.86 -18.64 -70.78
N TYR A 47 -42.83 -18.40 -71.58
CA TYR A 47 -41.60 -19.18 -71.50
C TYR A 47 -41.23 -19.20 -70.02
N TYR A 48 -41.09 -20.37 -69.38
CA TYR A 48 -40.39 -20.47 -68.11
C TYR A 48 -39.08 -19.72 -68.32
N ASN A 49 -38.98 -18.52 -67.77
CA ASN A 49 -37.80 -17.72 -68.00
C ASN A 49 -36.68 -18.44 -67.25
N SER A 50 -35.93 -19.25 -68.00
CA SER A 50 -34.91 -20.14 -67.47
C SER A 50 -33.88 -19.34 -66.68
N LYS A 51 -33.68 -18.06 -67.02
CA LYS A 51 -32.86 -17.11 -66.25
C LYS A 51 -33.49 -16.78 -64.90
N VAL A 52 -34.77 -16.41 -64.85
CA VAL A 52 -35.49 -16.15 -63.58
C VAL A 52 -35.48 -17.38 -62.68
N SER A 53 -35.81 -18.56 -63.21
CA SER A 53 -35.78 -19.82 -62.45
C SER A 53 -34.37 -20.15 -61.94
N ASN A 54 -33.35 -19.91 -62.77
CA ASN A 54 -31.95 -20.07 -62.36
C ASN A 54 -31.57 -19.14 -61.22
N VAL A 55 -31.96 -17.86 -61.26
CA VAL A 55 -31.71 -16.89 -60.19
C VAL A 55 -32.40 -17.31 -58.89
N VAL A 56 -33.67 -17.71 -58.95
CA VAL A 56 -34.41 -18.20 -57.77
C VAL A 56 -33.67 -19.38 -57.13
N ARG A 57 -33.22 -20.34 -57.94
CA ARG A 57 -32.43 -21.49 -57.47
C ARG A 57 -31.09 -21.07 -56.86
N LEU A 58 -30.36 -20.16 -57.48
CA LEU A 58 -29.07 -19.66 -56.98
C LEU A 58 -29.23 -18.99 -55.61
N ILE A 59 -30.25 -18.15 -55.45
CA ILE A 59 -30.55 -17.47 -54.16
C ILE A 59 -30.87 -18.50 -53.08
N SER A 60 -31.69 -19.51 -53.38
CA SER A 60 -32.05 -20.57 -52.42
C SER A 60 -30.87 -21.45 -52.00
N ASN A 61 -29.82 -21.51 -52.82
CA ASN A 61 -28.61 -22.28 -52.54
C ASN A 61 -27.55 -21.50 -51.75
N ILE A 62 -27.77 -20.21 -51.47
CA ILE A 62 -26.87 -19.44 -50.62
C ILE A 62 -26.98 -19.98 -49.19
N ASN A 63 -25.81 -20.25 -48.59
CA ASN A 63 -25.68 -20.61 -47.19
C ASN A 63 -24.67 -19.64 -46.56
N ASP A 64 -25.12 -18.88 -45.57
CA ASP A 64 -24.33 -17.84 -44.89
C ASP A 64 -23.49 -18.36 -43.72
N THR A 65 -23.40 -19.67 -43.54
CA THR A 65 -22.55 -20.30 -42.52
C THR A 65 -21.32 -21.00 -43.11
N THR A 66 -21.30 -21.25 -44.42
CA THR A 66 -20.22 -21.98 -45.10
C THR A 66 -19.22 -21.04 -45.78
N SER A 67 -17.98 -21.51 -45.98
CA SER A 67 -16.94 -20.73 -46.65
C SER A 67 -17.27 -20.33 -48.10
N SER A 68 -18.25 -20.97 -48.74
CA SER A 68 -18.72 -20.63 -50.09
C SER A 68 -19.65 -19.42 -50.14
N PHE A 69 -20.09 -18.88 -49.01
CA PHE A 69 -21.10 -17.81 -48.92
C PHE A 69 -20.83 -16.62 -49.86
N GLN A 70 -19.59 -16.09 -49.86
CA GLN A 70 -19.24 -14.94 -50.69
C GLN A 70 -19.42 -15.24 -52.18
N ALA A 71 -18.89 -16.38 -52.64
CA ALA A 71 -18.94 -16.80 -54.03
C ALA A 71 -20.36 -17.09 -54.51
N THR A 72 -21.18 -17.77 -53.68
CA THR A 72 -22.57 -18.07 -54.04
C THR A 72 -23.44 -16.81 -54.03
N LEU A 73 -23.25 -15.90 -53.09
CA LEU A 73 -23.92 -14.60 -53.05
C LEU A 73 -23.56 -13.71 -54.25
N GLU A 74 -22.29 -13.67 -54.63
CA GLU A 74 -21.83 -12.91 -55.79
C GLU A 74 -22.40 -13.48 -57.10
N THR A 75 -22.39 -14.81 -57.24
CA THR A 75 -22.98 -15.51 -58.38
C THR A 75 -24.48 -15.22 -58.51
N ALA A 76 -25.22 -15.31 -57.40
CA ALA A 76 -26.65 -15.02 -57.38
C ALA A 76 -26.96 -13.54 -57.64
N SER A 77 -26.16 -12.62 -57.09
CA SER A 77 -26.31 -11.18 -57.31
C SER A 77 -26.08 -10.83 -58.77
N LYS A 78 -24.99 -11.33 -59.36
CA LYS A 78 -24.67 -11.10 -60.78
C LYS A 78 -25.76 -11.65 -61.70
N ALA A 79 -26.23 -12.87 -61.44
CA ALA A 79 -27.30 -13.47 -62.24
C ALA A 79 -28.61 -12.68 -62.14
N TYR A 80 -28.92 -12.07 -60.99
CA TYR A 80 -30.06 -11.17 -60.82
C TYR A 80 -29.87 -9.83 -61.56
N ASP A 81 -28.66 -9.27 -61.51
CA ASP A 81 -28.33 -7.99 -62.17
C ASP A 81 -28.31 -8.13 -63.71
N GLU A 82 -28.12 -9.34 -64.24
CA GLU A 82 -28.22 -9.66 -65.68
C GLU A 82 -29.66 -9.79 -66.19
N LEU A 83 -30.65 -9.87 -65.29
CA LEU A 83 -32.06 -9.90 -65.67
C LEU A 83 -32.54 -8.50 -66.12
N THR A 84 -33.44 -8.47 -67.09
CA THR A 84 -34.18 -7.26 -67.45
C THR A 84 -35.12 -6.83 -66.32
N ALA A 85 -35.56 -5.57 -66.34
CA ALA A 85 -36.44 -5.02 -65.31
C ALA A 85 -37.77 -5.80 -65.17
N THR A 86 -38.32 -6.33 -66.27
CA THR A 86 -39.52 -7.17 -66.24
C THR A 86 -39.23 -8.56 -65.66
N GLU A 87 -38.09 -9.16 -66.01
CA GLU A 87 -37.65 -10.45 -65.46
C GLU A 87 -37.39 -10.39 -63.95
N GLN A 88 -36.81 -9.29 -63.46
CA GLN A 88 -36.55 -9.08 -62.03
C GLN A 88 -37.83 -9.08 -61.18
N GLN A 89 -38.97 -8.62 -61.72
CA GLN A 89 -40.27 -8.64 -61.02
C GLN A 89 -40.77 -10.06 -60.74
N TYR A 90 -40.29 -11.06 -61.48
CA TYR A 90 -40.68 -12.46 -61.32
C TYR A 90 -39.77 -13.24 -60.36
N VAL A 91 -38.72 -12.62 -59.80
CA VAL A 91 -37.83 -13.27 -58.83
C VAL A 91 -38.48 -13.24 -57.44
N THR A 92 -39.13 -14.33 -57.07
CA THR A 92 -39.98 -14.42 -55.87
C THR A 92 -39.20 -14.35 -54.55
N ASN A 93 -37.90 -14.66 -54.54
CA ASN A 93 -37.04 -14.69 -53.35
C ASN A 93 -36.01 -13.56 -53.32
N TYR A 94 -36.25 -12.45 -54.01
CA TYR A 94 -35.35 -11.28 -53.98
C TYR A 94 -35.12 -10.72 -52.57
N SER A 95 -36.12 -10.78 -51.69
CA SER A 95 -35.98 -10.37 -50.29
C SER A 95 -34.88 -11.16 -49.57
N THR A 96 -34.77 -12.46 -49.82
CA THR A 96 -33.70 -13.32 -49.30
C THR A 96 -32.33 -12.89 -49.80
N LEU A 97 -32.21 -12.56 -51.09
CA LEU A 97 -30.96 -12.02 -51.65
C LEU A 97 -30.56 -10.70 -50.98
N SER A 98 -31.52 -9.79 -50.77
CA SER A 98 -31.30 -8.52 -50.07
C SER A 98 -30.82 -8.75 -48.63
N ASN A 99 -31.41 -9.70 -47.91
CA ASN A 99 -30.97 -10.07 -46.56
C ASN A 99 -29.53 -10.59 -46.56
N TYR A 100 -29.15 -11.47 -47.49
CA TYR A 100 -27.77 -11.94 -47.59
C TYR A 100 -26.77 -10.83 -47.94
N LYS A 101 -27.17 -9.85 -48.78
CA LYS A 101 -26.35 -8.65 -49.03
C LYS A 101 -26.10 -7.87 -47.73
N GLN A 102 -27.09 -7.77 -46.84
CA GLN A 102 -26.91 -7.17 -45.51
C GLN A 102 -26.04 -8.02 -44.58
N THR A 103 -26.21 -9.34 -44.57
CA THR A 103 -25.34 -10.27 -43.83
C THR A 103 -23.88 -10.11 -44.23
N LYS A 104 -23.59 -9.97 -45.54
CA LYS A 104 -22.22 -9.69 -46.04
C LYS A 104 -21.63 -8.40 -45.44
N VAL A 105 -22.42 -7.34 -45.34
CA VAL A 105 -21.98 -6.07 -44.72
C VAL A 105 -21.70 -6.26 -43.24
N ALA A 106 -22.55 -7.00 -42.51
CA ALA A 106 -22.32 -7.30 -41.10
C ALA A 106 -21.04 -8.13 -40.88
N TYR A 107 -20.79 -9.13 -41.71
CA TYR A 107 -19.57 -9.96 -41.63
C TYR A 107 -18.31 -9.17 -41.96
N ARG A 108 -18.37 -8.22 -42.92
CA ARG A 108 -17.25 -7.31 -43.18
C ARG A 108 -16.96 -6.45 -41.95
N LYS A 109 -17.97 -5.83 -41.33
CA LYS A 109 -17.79 -5.03 -40.11
C LYS A 109 -17.18 -5.84 -38.96
N LEU A 110 -17.60 -7.10 -38.81
CA LEU A 110 -17.05 -8.01 -37.81
C LEU A 110 -15.56 -8.29 -38.06
N ALA A 111 -15.19 -8.52 -39.32
CA ALA A 111 -13.79 -8.69 -39.71
C ALA A 111 -12.96 -7.42 -39.47
N ASP A 112 -13.49 -6.25 -39.81
CA ASP A 112 -12.82 -4.96 -39.58
C ASP A 112 -12.52 -4.75 -38.08
N GLN A 113 -13.44 -5.14 -37.19
CA GLN A 113 -13.22 -5.08 -35.74
C GLN A 113 -12.12 -6.04 -35.26
N ILE A 114 -12.02 -7.24 -35.82
CA ILE A 114 -10.92 -8.18 -35.54
C ILE A 114 -9.59 -7.57 -35.97
N GLU A 115 -9.55 -6.98 -37.15
CA GLU A 115 -8.35 -6.37 -37.73
C GLU A 115 -7.91 -5.14 -36.94
N GLU A 116 -8.85 -4.28 -36.52
CA GLU A 116 -8.57 -3.13 -35.65
C GLU A 116 -8.03 -3.57 -34.27
N LYS A 117 -8.63 -4.62 -33.68
CA LYS A 117 -8.15 -5.19 -32.41
C LYS A 117 -6.76 -5.81 -32.52
N LEU A 118 -6.34 -6.26 -33.70
CA LEU A 118 -4.96 -6.73 -33.94
C LEU A 118 -4.00 -5.59 -34.27
N ALA A 119 -4.44 -4.60 -35.04
CA ALA A 119 -3.63 -3.46 -35.49
C ALA A 119 -3.33 -2.46 -34.36
N SER A 120 -4.23 -2.33 -33.38
CA SER A 120 -4.05 -1.48 -32.19
C SER A 120 -2.96 -1.97 -31.23
N VAL A 121 -2.26 -3.04 -31.59
CA VAL A 121 -1.35 -3.75 -30.71
C VAL A 121 0.03 -3.79 -31.34
N GLU A 122 0.92 -2.90 -30.88
CA GLU A 122 2.34 -3.03 -31.22
C GLU A 122 2.84 -4.39 -30.70
N SER A 123 3.62 -5.10 -31.52
CA SER A 123 4.23 -6.39 -31.13
C SER A 123 5.11 -6.30 -29.89
N THR A 124 5.56 -5.09 -29.55
CA THR A 124 6.36 -4.74 -28.37
C THR A 124 5.51 -4.33 -27.15
N SER A 125 4.20 -4.18 -27.32
CA SER A 125 3.29 -3.81 -26.22
C SER A 125 3.18 -4.95 -25.21
N VAL A 126 3.20 -4.61 -23.92
CA VAL A 126 3.02 -5.58 -22.81
C VAL A 126 1.74 -6.40 -22.96
N ASN A 127 0.68 -5.78 -23.49
CA ASN A 127 -0.62 -6.43 -23.69
C ASN A 127 -0.73 -7.20 -25.01
N TYR A 128 0.32 -7.27 -25.82
CA TYR A 128 0.23 -7.85 -27.17
C TYR A 128 -0.26 -9.28 -27.17
N TYR A 129 0.40 -10.13 -26.41
CA TYR A 129 0.03 -11.53 -26.31
C TYR A 129 -1.42 -11.73 -25.82
N GLN A 130 -1.84 -11.01 -24.79
CA GLN A 130 -3.21 -11.07 -24.26
C GLN A 130 -4.24 -10.68 -25.33
N ASN A 131 -4.00 -9.55 -26.02
CA ASN A 131 -4.91 -9.07 -27.05
C ASN A 131 -5.03 -10.06 -28.20
N VAL A 132 -3.92 -10.65 -28.65
CA VAL A 132 -3.97 -11.63 -29.73
C VAL A 132 -4.66 -12.92 -29.30
N MET A 133 -4.44 -13.40 -28.07
CA MET A 133 -5.12 -14.60 -27.56
C MET A 133 -6.63 -14.40 -27.44
N GLU A 134 -7.09 -13.28 -26.90
CA GLU A 134 -8.53 -12.96 -26.86
C GLU A 134 -9.13 -12.85 -28.26
N THR A 135 -8.42 -12.23 -29.20
CA THR A 135 -8.90 -12.12 -30.58
C THR A 135 -8.89 -13.49 -31.27
N LYS A 136 -7.93 -14.38 -30.93
CA LYS A 136 -7.88 -15.75 -31.40
C LYS A 136 -9.07 -16.56 -30.90
N ASP A 137 -9.41 -16.42 -29.62
CA ASP A 137 -10.59 -17.07 -29.04
C ASP A 137 -11.87 -16.57 -29.72
N TRP A 138 -12.01 -15.26 -29.89
CA TRP A 138 -13.13 -14.67 -30.62
C TRP A 138 -13.18 -15.18 -32.07
N TYR A 139 -12.06 -15.16 -32.80
CA TYR A 139 -11.98 -15.70 -34.16
C TYR A 139 -12.37 -17.18 -34.22
N ASN A 140 -11.98 -17.98 -33.22
CA ASN A 140 -12.31 -19.40 -33.16
C ASN A 140 -13.82 -19.65 -33.04
N THR A 141 -14.57 -18.74 -32.40
CA THR A 141 -16.05 -18.80 -32.31
C THR A 141 -16.77 -18.50 -33.61
N LEU A 142 -16.10 -17.90 -34.61
CA LEU A 142 -16.72 -17.55 -35.88
C LEU A 142 -17.06 -18.78 -36.73
N ASN A 143 -18.16 -18.69 -37.48
CA ASN A 143 -18.53 -19.68 -38.48
C ASN A 143 -17.61 -19.60 -39.72
N ALA A 144 -17.69 -20.59 -40.61
CA ALA A 144 -16.79 -20.68 -41.75
C ALA A 144 -16.97 -19.52 -42.74
N ALA A 145 -18.20 -19.04 -42.96
CA ALA A 145 -18.46 -17.88 -43.80
C ALA A 145 -17.80 -16.61 -43.23
N GLN A 146 -18.00 -16.32 -41.95
CA GLN A 146 -17.44 -15.15 -41.26
C GLN A 146 -15.91 -15.12 -41.34
N LYS A 147 -15.25 -16.27 -41.12
CA LYS A 147 -13.78 -16.39 -41.20
C LYS A 147 -13.23 -15.97 -42.57
N THR A 148 -13.98 -16.16 -43.66
CA THR A 148 -13.54 -15.74 -45.02
C THR A 148 -13.43 -14.23 -45.21
N PHE A 149 -14.02 -13.42 -44.33
CA PHE A 149 -13.92 -11.95 -44.41
C PHE A 149 -12.68 -11.39 -43.74
N VAL A 150 -12.07 -12.15 -42.82
CA VAL A 150 -10.83 -11.77 -42.11
C VAL A 150 -9.65 -11.90 -43.07
N SER A 151 -8.79 -10.88 -43.16
CA SER A 151 -7.60 -10.90 -44.01
C SER A 151 -6.67 -12.07 -43.73
N ALA A 152 -5.99 -12.54 -44.77
CA ALA A 152 -5.04 -13.67 -44.68
C ALA A 152 -3.92 -13.42 -43.65
N GLU A 153 -3.47 -12.17 -43.52
CA GLU A 153 -2.43 -11.81 -42.53
C GLU A 153 -2.94 -11.92 -41.09
N SER A 154 -4.14 -11.39 -40.81
CA SER A 154 -4.79 -11.56 -39.51
C SER A 154 -5.03 -13.04 -39.20
N GLN A 155 -5.52 -13.82 -40.17
CA GLN A 155 -5.66 -15.27 -39.99
C GLN A 155 -4.33 -15.96 -39.69
N ARG A 156 -3.24 -15.58 -40.36
CA ARG A 156 -1.89 -16.10 -40.10
C ARG A 156 -1.46 -15.81 -38.66
N ILE A 157 -1.66 -14.59 -38.18
CA ILE A 157 -1.35 -14.21 -36.78
C ILE A 157 -2.17 -15.07 -35.81
N LEU A 158 -3.47 -15.18 -36.02
CA LEU A 158 -4.38 -15.89 -35.11
C LEU A 158 -4.17 -17.40 -35.10
N THR A 159 -3.72 -17.98 -36.21
CA THR A 159 -3.45 -19.42 -36.34
C THR A 159 -2.02 -19.81 -35.96
N SER A 160 -1.07 -18.87 -35.97
CA SER A 160 0.31 -19.11 -35.56
C SER A 160 0.44 -19.36 -34.06
N TYR A 161 1.54 -20.01 -33.68
CA TYR A 161 2.00 -19.99 -32.29
C TYR A 161 2.63 -18.63 -31.99
N ILE A 162 2.21 -18.03 -30.88
CA ILE A 162 2.76 -16.76 -30.38
C ILE A 162 3.33 -17.06 -29.02
N SER A 163 4.58 -16.69 -28.80
CA SER A 163 5.19 -16.79 -27.48
C SER A 163 4.57 -15.76 -26.54
N PRO A 164 4.37 -16.09 -25.25
CA PRO A 164 3.97 -15.08 -24.28
C PRO A 164 4.97 -13.93 -24.26
N ASN A 165 4.50 -12.71 -24.02
CA ASN A 165 5.34 -11.51 -23.83
C ASN A 165 6.24 -11.57 -22.58
N THR A 166 6.21 -12.70 -21.90
CA THR A 166 6.98 -13.02 -20.71
C THR A 166 7.58 -14.41 -20.85
N SER A 167 8.78 -14.61 -20.35
CA SER A 167 9.46 -15.90 -20.38
C SER A 167 9.61 -16.45 -18.97
N ILE A 168 9.83 -17.76 -18.87
CA ILE A 168 10.21 -18.41 -17.61
C ILE A 168 11.42 -17.68 -17.01
N ASP A 169 12.44 -17.39 -17.82
CA ASP A 169 13.66 -16.69 -17.38
C ASP A 169 13.37 -15.31 -16.81
N LYS A 170 12.46 -14.54 -17.43
CA LYS A 170 12.07 -13.21 -16.94
C LYS A 170 11.40 -13.31 -15.57
N VAL A 171 10.49 -14.27 -15.40
CA VAL A 171 9.82 -14.51 -14.11
C VAL A 171 10.81 -14.99 -13.05
N VAL A 172 11.67 -15.96 -13.38
CA VAL A 172 12.71 -16.48 -12.49
C VAL A 172 13.65 -15.37 -12.05
N ASN A 173 14.15 -14.56 -12.99
CA ASN A 173 15.04 -13.44 -12.68
C ASN A 173 14.36 -12.41 -11.76
N LYS A 174 13.09 -12.04 -12.03
CA LYS A 174 12.34 -11.14 -11.15
C LYS A 174 12.24 -11.69 -9.72
N ILE A 175 11.92 -12.98 -9.57
CA ILE A 175 11.78 -13.62 -8.26
C ILE A 175 13.14 -13.74 -7.55
N GLN A 176 14.21 -14.08 -8.27
CA GLN A 176 15.56 -14.21 -7.70
C GLN A 176 16.15 -12.87 -7.27
N LEU A 177 15.75 -11.77 -7.90
CA LEU A 177 16.20 -10.41 -7.58
C LEU A 177 15.38 -9.75 -6.46
N LEU A 178 14.36 -10.42 -5.92
CA LEU A 178 13.61 -9.92 -4.77
C LEU A 178 14.55 -9.69 -3.58
N ASN A 179 14.49 -8.48 -3.02
CA ASN A 179 15.34 -8.09 -1.91
C ASN A 179 14.52 -7.32 -0.89
N SER A 180 14.33 -7.93 0.30
CA SER A 180 13.52 -7.38 1.39
C SER A 180 14.05 -6.08 1.99
N SER A 181 15.32 -5.75 1.78
CA SER A 181 15.93 -4.50 2.25
C SER A 181 15.70 -3.33 1.29
N ARG A 182 15.21 -3.58 0.07
CA ARG A 182 14.91 -2.50 -0.89
C ARG A 182 13.56 -1.90 -0.59
N ILE A 183 13.48 -0.58 -0.72
CA ILE A 183 12.24 0.16 -0.52
C ILE A 183 11.15 -0.21 -1.54
N THR A 184 11.55 -0.74 -2.70
CA THR A 184 10.66 -1.26 -3.74
C THR A 184 10.18 -2.68 -3.47
N PHE A 185 10.62 -3.35 -2.41
CA PHE A 185 10.38 -4.78 -2.17
C PHE A 185 8.92 -5.19 -2.35
N HIS A 186 7.97 -4.46 -1.77
CA HIS A 186 6.54 -4.81 -1.87
C HIS A 186 6.02 -4.68 -3.29
N GLN A 187 6.49 -3.69 -4.04
CA GLN A 187 6.17 -3.51 -5.46
C GLN A 187 6.80 -4.63 -6.29
N ASP A 188 8.08 -4.94 -6.05
CA ASP A 188 8.82 -5.97 -6.79
C ASP A 188 8.15 -7.35 -6.62
N VAL A 189 7.68 -7.68 -5.40
CA VAL A 189 6.92 -8.90 -5.11
C VAL A 189 5.59 -8.93 -5.87
N ALA A 190 4.84 -7.82 -5.83
CA ALA A 190 3.57 -7.71 -6.54
C ALA A 190 3.75 -7.86 -8.06
N ASP A 191 4.78 -7.22 -8.62
CA ASP A 191 5.15 -7.30 -10.03
C ASP A 191 5.56 -8.73 -10.41
N ALA A 192 6.35 -9.41 -9.58
CA ALA A 192 6.73 -10.80 -9.81
C ALA A 192 5.52 -11.75 -9.82
N ARG A 193 4.58 -11.57 -8.89
CA ARG A 193 3.32 -12.34 -8.87
C ARG A 193 2.45 -12.05 -10.09
N ALA A 194 2.34 -10.78 -10.49
CA ALA A 194 1.60 -10.40 -11.69
C ALA A 194 2.20 -11.04 -12.95
N GLU A 195 3.52 -11.02 -13.09
CA GLU A 195 4.24 -11.63 -14.21
C GLU A 195 4.08 -13.16 -14.26
N LEU A 196 4.19 -13.84 -13.12
CA LEU A 196 3.93 -15.29 -13.03
C LEU A 196 2.48 -15.63 -13.41
N ASN A 197 1.52 -14.85 -12.93
CA ASN A 197 0.11 -15.03 -13.29
C ASN A 197 -0.10 -14.82 -14.80
N ALA A 198 0.55 -13.82 -15.40
CA ALA A 198 0.50 -13.58 -16.84
C ALA A 198 1.07 -14.76 -17.65
N LEU A 199 2.20 -15.32 -17.20
CA LEU A 199 2.81 -16.51 -17.81
C LEU A 199 1.85 -17.71 -17.76
N ARG A 200 1.22 -17.95 -16.60
CA ARG A 200 0.33 -19.09 -16.35
C ARG A 200 -1.06 -18.99 -16.97
N ARG A 201 -1.54 -17.80 -17.30
CA ARG A 201 -2.89 -17.60 -17.89
C ARG A 201 -3.09 -18.36 -19.20
N HIS A 202 -2.03 -18.53 -19.97
CA HIS A 202 -2.10 -19.06 -21.34
C HIS A 202 -1.12 -20.19 -21.60
N THR A 203 -0.29 -20.53 -20.62
CA THR A 203 0.67 -21.62 -20.72
C THR A 203 0.65 -22.45 -19.44
N ASN A 204 0.78 -23.77 -19.56
CA ASN A 204 0.84 -24.66 -18.40
C ASN A 204 2.30 -24.91 -17.96
N VAL A 205 3.12 -23.85 -17.96
CA VAL A 205 4.55 -23.97 -17.64
C VAL A 205 4.79 -24.03 -16.13
N SER A 206 5.73 -24.89 -15.74
CA SER A 206 6.22 -24.99 -14.37
C SER A 206 7.53 -24.20 -14.23
N LEU A 207 7.72 -23.53 -13.09
CA LEU A 207 8.97 -22.86 -12.79
C LEU A 207 10.01 -23.87 -12.25
N PRO A 208 11.31 -23.55 -12.32
CA PRO A 208 12.34 -24.33 -11.64
C PRO A 208 12.02 -24.53 -10.15
N ALA A 209 12.41 -25.69 -9.61
CA ALA A 209 12.15 -26.05 -8.22
C ALA A 209 12.67 -24.97 -7.25
N GLY A 210 11.84 -24.61 -6.26
CA GLY A 210 12.16 -23.62 -5.23
C GLY A 210 11.83 -22.16 -5.59
N VAL A 211 11.72 -21.80 -6.88
CA VAL A 211 11.43 -20.41 -7.28
C VAL A 211 10.07 -19.94 -6.76
N GLU A 212 9.03 -20.76 -6.91
CA GLU A 212 7.70 -20.41 -6.39
C GLU A 212 7.67 -20.30 -4.86
N LYS A 213 8.49 -21.10 -4.18
CA LYS A 213 8.64 -21.01 -2.73
C LYS A 213 9.28 -19.68 -2.33
N MET A 214 10.31 -19.22 -3.05
CA MET A 214 10.91 -17.90 -2.80
C MET A 214 9.88 -16.77 -2.93
N LEU A 215 9.02 -16.82 -3.97
CA LEU A 215 7.95 -15.84 -4.13
C LEU A 215 6.93 -15.90 -2.98
N LEU A 216 6.54 -17.11 -2.57
CA LEU A 216 5.61 -17.31 -1.45
C LEU A 216 6.18 -16.79 -0.13
N ASP A 217 7.45 -17.08 0.15
CA ASP A 217 8.14 -16.60 1.35
C ASP A 217 8.23 -15.07 1.34
N ALA A 218 8.52 -14.46 0.18
CA ALA A 218 8.52 -13.01 0.03
C ALA A 218 7.14 -12.39 0.25
N GLU A 219 6.06 -13.00 -0.26
CA GLU A 219 4.68 -12.54 -0.03
C GLU A 219 4.29 -12.61 1.44
N GLN A 220 4.70 -13.65 2.16
CA GLN A 220 4.47 -13.74 3.59
C GLN A 220 5.19 -12.62 4.35
N LEU A 221 6.41 -12.24 3.92
CA LEU A 221 7.10 -11.08 4.48
C LEU A 221 6.33 -9.78 4.21
N VAL A 222 5.81 -9.57 2.99
CA VAL A 222 4.95 -8.40 2.68
C VAL A 222 3.74 -8.34 3.61
N VAL A 223 3.10 -9.47 3.89
CA VAL A 223 1.96 -9.53 4.83
C VAL A 223 2.38 -9.14 6.25
N LYS A 224 3.52 -9.63 6.72
CA LYS A 224 4.07 -9.27 8.04
C LYS A 224 4.42 -7.78 8.13
N ASP A 225 5.06 -7.22 7.10
CA ASP A 225 5.40 -5.80 7.04
C ASP A 225 4.15 -4.93 7.08
N LYS A 226 3.10 -5.32 6.34
CA LYS A 226 1.80 -4.64 6.36
C LYS A 226 1.14 -4.71 7.73
N ALA A 227 1.24 -5.85 8.43
CA ALA A 227 0.70 -5.97 9.78
C ALA A 227 1.44 -5.06 10.77
N ALA A 228 2.78 -5.05 10.75
CA ALA A 228 3.58 -4.18 11.61
C ALA A 228 3.28 -2.69 11.37
N ALA A 229 3.20 -2.27 10.10
CA ALA A 229 2.81 -0.91 9.75
C ALA A 229 1.38 -0.58 10.21
N LYS A 230 0.45 -1.55 10.13
CA LYS A 230 -0.93 -1.38 10.56
C LYS A 230 -1.07 -1.19 12.07
N GLU A 231 -0.24 -1.85 12.86
CA GLU A 231 -0.20 -1.65 14.32
C GLU A 231 0.18 -0.21 14.66
N VAL A 232 1.23 0.32 14.01
CA VAL A 232 1.65 1.72 14.20
C VAL A 232 0.62 2.70 13.66
N GLU A 233 0.02 2.42 12.49
CA GLU A 233 -1.07 3.22 11.94
C GLU A 233 -2.24 3.34 12.94
N ASN A 234 -2.66 2.22 13.54
CA ASN A 234 -3.72 2.20 14.53
C ASN A 234 -3.32 2.95 15.80
N ALA A 235 -2.07 2.83 16.24
CA ALA A 235 -1.56 3.55 17.40
C ALA A 235 -1.56 5.08 17.16
N ILE A 236 -1.17 5.53 15.97
CA ILE A 236 -1.27 6.93 15.56
C ILE A 236 -2.73 7.38 15.51
N ALA A 237 -3.64 6.55 14.98
CA ALA A 237 -5.06 6.88 14.90
C ALA A 237 -5.74 6.96 16.28
N ALA A 238 -5.20 6.28 17.28
CA ALA A 238 -5.66 6.35 18.67
C ALA A 238 -5.20 7.62 19.40
N LEU A 239 -4.21 8.36 18.86
CA LEU A 239 -3.78 9.63 19.43
C LEU A 239 -4.89 10.66 19.32
N SER A 240 -5.14 11.35 20.43
CA SER A 240 -6.19 12.34 20.56
C SER A 240 -5.68 13.53 21.37
N PRO A 241 -5.86 14.78 20.87
CA PRO A 241 -5.41 15.98 21.58
C PRO A 241 -5.99 16.13 22.99
N LYS A 242 -7.13 15.51 23.27
CA LYS A 242 -7.85 15.66 24.55
C LYS A 242 -7.52 14.61 25.58
N THR A 243 -6.99 13.46 25.15
CA THR A 243 -6.86 12.27 25.99
C THR A 243 -5.45 11.69 25.97
N SER A 244 -4.69 11.92 24.92
CA SER A 244 -3.32 11.41 24.79
C SER A 244 -2.32 12.38 25.41
N THR A 245 -1.38 11.82 26.15
CA THR A 245 -0.30 12.54 26.82
C THR A 245 0.95 12.63 25.93
N ALA A 246 1.94 13.43 26.34
CA ALA A 246 3.25 13.45 25.68
C ALA A 246 3.94 12.07 25.68
N GLN A 247 3.71 11.26 26.73
CA GLN A 247 4.23 9.89 26.83
C GLN A 247 3.61 8.97 25.77
N ASP A 248 2.30 9.09 25.53
CA ASP A 248 1.62 8.31 24.49
C ASP A 248 2.16 8.66 23.10
N VAL A 249 2.34 9.96 22.83
CA VAL A 249 2.95 10.42 21.57
C VAL A 249 4.38 9.88 21.41
N GLN A 250 5.18 9.90 22.49
CA GLN A 250 6.55 9.39 22.46
C GLN A 250 6.59 7.87 22.25
N ALA A 251 5.67 7.11 22.86
CA ALA A 251 5.57 5.67 22.66
C ALA A 251 5.25 5.33 21.19
N VAL A 252 4.31 6.05 20.58
CA VAL A 252 3.96 5.87 19.17
C VAL A 252 5.12 6.29 18.26
N LYS A 253 5.85 7.37 18.59
CA LYS A 253 7.08 7.77 17.89
C LYS A 253 8.13 6.67 17.92
N THR A 254 8.44 6.12 19.09
CA THR A 254 9.42 5.04 19.24
C THR A 254 8.98 3.78 18.46
N ALA A 255 7.70 3.44 18.47
CA ALA A 255 7.17 2.32 17.69
C ALA A 255 7.33 2.53 16.18
N PHE A 256 7.11 3.76 15.68
CA PHE A 256 7.34 4.11 14.28
C PHE A 256 8.84 4.06 13.91
N GLU A 257 9.72 4.56 14.78
CA GLU A 257 11.18 4.54 14.55
C GLU A 257 11.78 3.12 14.59
N ALA A 258 11.13 2.19 15.28
CA ALA A 258 11.50 0.77 15.29
C ALA A 258 11.13 0.02 14.01
N LEU A 259 10.24 0.57 13.17
CA LEU A 259 9.89 -0.01 11.87
C LEU A 259 11.06 0.07 10.89
N THR A 260 11.16 -0.90 9.99
CA THR A 260 12.11 -0.84 8.88
C THR A 260 11.72 0.27 7.88
N PRO A 261 12.65 0.79 7.06
CA PRO A 261 12.33 1.81 6.05
C PRO A 261 11.19 1.39 5.09
N VAL A 262 11.10 0.10 4.76
CA VAL A 262 10.04 -0.46 3.91
C VAL A 262 8.69 -0.41 4.64
N GLN A 263 8.66 -0.76 5.93
CA GLN A 263 7.46 -0.73 6.75
C GLN A 263 6.98 0.70 7.03
N GLN A 264 7.89 1.66 7.25
CA GLN A 264 7.54 3.06 7.48
C GLN A 264 6.76 3.68 6.31
N GLN A 265 7.08 3.31 5.06
CA GLN A 265 6.34 3.77 3.87
C GLN A 265 4.88 3.31 3.84
N LEU A 266 4.55 2.23 4.55
CA LEU A 266 3.20 1.70 4.60
C LEU A 266 2.31 2.39 5.63
N VAL A 267 2.83 3.30 6.46
CA VAL A 267 2.06 4.00 7.50
C VAL A 267 1.47 5.29 6.90
N PRO A 268 0.18 5.33 6.50
CA PRO A 268 -0.37 6.43 5.72
C PRO A 268 -0.56 7.73 6.53
N ASN A 269 -0.71 7.61 7.85
CA ASN A 269 -1.06 8.71 8.77
C ASN A 269 0.14 9.28 9.54
N VAL A 270 1.37 9.06 9.08
CA VAL A 270 2.60 9.57 9.72
C VAL A 270 2.57 11.09 9.96
N TRP A 271 1.93 11.86 9.07
CA TRP A 271 1.80 13.31 9.24
C TRP A 271 1.00 13.71 10.49
N THR A 272 0.04 12.89 10.91
CA THR A 272 -0.67 13.10 12.18
C THR A 272 0.30 12.99 13.35
N LEU A 273 1.17 11.98 13.35
CA LEU A 273 2.21 11.84 14.38
C LEU A 273 3.18 13.02 14.38
N VAL A 274 3.58 13.51 13.20
CA VAL A 274 4.43 14.71 13.07
C VAL A 274 3.77 15.94 13.68
N ASP A 275 2.47 16.16 13.46
CA ASP A 275 1.72 17.25 14.09
C ASP A 275 1.74 17.16 15.63
N PHE A 276 1.57 15.96 16.19
CA PHE A 276 1.66 15.72 17.64
C PHE A 276 3.07 15.99 18.19
N VAL A 277 4.12 15.50 17.50
CA VAL A 277 5.52 15.67 17.92
C VAL A 277 5.96 17.14 17.84
N ASN A 278 5.48 17.88 16.85
CA ASN A 278 5.80 19.31 16.68
C ASN A 278 4.99 20.25 17.60
N GLY A 279 4.17 19.71 18.51
CA GLY A 279 3.41 20.50 19.48
C GLY A 279 2.28 21.32 18.86
N LYS A 280 1.70 20.87 17.73
CA LYS A 280 0.51 21.53 17.14
C LYS A 280 -0.72 21.43 18.04
N TYR A 281 -0.76 20.43 18.92
CA TYR A 281 -1.86 20.15 19.82
C TYR A 281 -1.42 20.37 21.28
N ASP A 282 -2.24 21.07 22.05
CA ASP A 282 -2.10 21.14 23.50
C ASP A 282 -2.54 19.80 24.11
N LEU A 283 -1.58 19.01 24.59
CA LEU A 283 -1.84 17.68 25.15
C LEU A 283 -2.16 17.77 26.63
N PRO A 284 -3.11 16.96 27.15
CA PRO A 284 -3.33 16.83 28.57
C PRO A 284 -2.04 16.39 29.25
N THR A 285 -1.58 17.16 30.23
CA THR A 285 -0.67 16.67 31.26
C THR A 285 -1.41 15.60 32.04
N LYS A 286 -0.77 14.45 32.26
CA LYS A 286 -1.34 13.32 33.01
C LYS A 286 -1.81 13.86 34.37
N GLY A 287 -3.12 14.04 34.50
CA GLY A 287 -3.73 14.61 35.70
C GLY A 287 -3.66 13.59 36.83
N ASN A 288 -2.52 13.52 37.53
CA ASN A 288 -2.55 13.16 38.92
C ASN A 288 -3.26 14.33 39.61
N GLY A 289 -4.45 14.03 40.15
CA GLY A 289 -5.44 15.02 40.55
C GLY A 289 -4.85 16.20 41.30
N THR A 290 -5.42 17.38 41.04
CA THR A 290 -5.24 18.62 41.81
C THR A 290 -5.18 18.35 43.31
N LYS A 291 -3.99 18.10 43.81
CA LYS A 291 -3.52 18.66 45.05
C LYS A 291 -2.60 19.75 44.57
N THR A 292 -2.99 21.01 44.72
CA THR A 292 -2.03 22.11 44.72
C THR A 292 -0.88 21.64 45.62
N PRO A 293 0.32 21.35 45.06
CA PRO A 293 1.40 20.83 45.88
C PRO A 293 1.64 21.87 46.97
N VAL A 294 1.69 21.43 48.23
CA VAL A 294 2.05 22.34 49.33
C VAL A 294 3.52 22.66 49.13
N LEU A 295 3.80 23.73 48.38
CA LEU A 295 5.14 24.21 48.12
C LEU A 295 5.77 24.74 49.41
N SER A 296 7.09 24.68 49.48
CA SER A 296 7.84 25.22 50.62
C SER A 296 8.35 26.62 50.26
N ASP A 297 8.04 27.62 51.09
CA ASP A 297 8.60 28.98 50.95
C ASP A 297 10.12 29.04 51.18
N THR A 298 10.69 27.94 51.67
CA THR A 298 12.12 27.75 51.93
C THR A 298 12.82 26.87 50.88
N ALA A 299 12.15 26.57 49.76
CA ALA A 299 12.74 25.80 48.69
C ALA A 299 13.90 26.54 48.01
N ALA A 300 14.90 25.79 47.56
CA ALA A 300 15.95 26.29 46.69
C ALA A 300 15.33 26.72 45.36
N GLU A 301 15.85 27.82 44.81
CA GLU A 301 15.46 28.32 43.50
C GLU A 301 16.50 27.87 42.46
N PRO A 302 16.06 27.52 41.23
CA PRO A 302 16.99 27.16 40.16
C PRO A 302 17.92 28.33 39.84
N GLY A 303 19.18 28.02 39.48
CA GLY A 303 20.21 29.01 39.16
C GLY A 303 20.81 29.75 40.36
N LYS A 304 20.19 29.66 41.55
CA LYS A 304 20.71 30.28 42.77
C LYS A 304 21.50 29.27 43.61
N ILE A 305 22.49 29.80 44.34
CA ILE A 305 23.21 29.02 45.36
C ILE A 305 22.39 29.04 46.64
N THR A 306 21.97 27.87 47.11
CA THR A 306 21.21 27.72 48.35
C THR A 306 22.06 27.03 49.41
N ALA A 307 22.15 27.61 50.60
CA ALA A 307 22.80 26.97 51.74
C ALA A 307 21.86 25.94 52.38
N MET A 308 22.32 24.71 52.54
CA MET A 308 21.54 23.64 53.16
C MET A 308 21.44 23.82 54.69
N THR A 309 20.29 23.44 55.26
CA THR A 309 20.06 23.46 56.70
C THR A 309 20.75 22.29 57.37
N ARG A 310 21.55 22.54 58.42
CA ARG A 310 22.32 21.50 59.12
C ARG A 310 21.58 20.99 60.36
N ASN A 311 21.43 19.67 60.46
CA ASN A 311 21.06 18.97 61.68
C ASN A 311 22.08 17.83 61.94
N LYS A 312 22.91 17.98 62.98
CA LYS A 312 24.04 17.07 63.27
C LYS A 312 24.98 16.90 62.06
N ASN A 313 25.05 15.71 61.49
CA ASN A 313 25.89 15.35 60.33
C ASN A 313 25.12 15.37 59.00
N THR A 314 23.84 15.74 59.06
CA THR A 314 22.91 15.72 57.94
C THR A 314 22.59 17.15 57.52
N TYR A 315 22.65 17.40 56.22
CA TYR A 315 22.25 18.64 55.59
C TYR A 315 21.01 18.40 54.74
N THR A 316 20.02 19.26 54.88
CA THR A 316 18.76 19.17 54.12
C THR A 316 18.47 20.44 53.34
N ALA A 317 17.87 20.27 52.18
CA ALA A 317 17.27 21.33 51.38
C ALA A 317 15.97 20.81 50.76
N LYS A 318 15.12 21.75 50.35
CA LYS A 318 13.85 21.47 49.69
C LYS A 318 13.90 22.05 48.29
N ILE A 319 13.33 21.36 47.31
CA ILE A 319 13.13 21.86 45.95
C ILE A 319 11.66 21.68 45.63
N ASN A 320 11.01 22.73 45.13
CA ASN A 320 9.63 22.65 44.68
C ASN A 320 9.61 22.00 43.29
N VAL A 321 8.79 20.97 43.12
CA VAL A 321 8.59 20.28 41.83
C VAL A 321 7.14 20.53 41.42
N ALA A 322 6.94 21.36 40.41
CA ALA A 322 5.63 21.75 39.89
C ALA A 322 5.51 21.43 38.39
N ASP A 323 4.27 21.17 37.95
CA ASP A 323 3.94 20.74 36.56
C ASP A 323 4.38 21.71 35.46
N LEU A 324 4.74 22.96 35.81
CA LEU A 324 5.13 24.02 34.86
C LEU A 324 6.57 24.53 34.99
N GLU A 325 7.40 23.97 35.88
CA GLU A 325 8.79 24.44 36.03
C GLU A 325 9.70 23.89 34.92
N ASN A 326 9.63 24.50 33.73
CA ASN A 326 10.55 24.30 32.60
C ASN A 326 11.89 25.04 32.80
N SER A 327 12.36 25.18 34.05
CA SER A 327 13.67 25.80 34.27
C SER A 327 14.76 24.91 33.69
N THR A 328 15.60 25.50 32.84
CA THR A 328 16.78 24.84 32.26
C THR A 328 18.01 24.94 33.17
N GLU A 329 17.86 25.58 34.33
CA GLU A 329 18.94 25.84 35.28
C GLU A 329 19.05 24.74 36.34
N ARG A 330 20.27 24.53 36.84
CA ARG A 330 20.59 23.57 37.90
C ARG A 330 20.34 24.18 39.28
N PHE A 331 20.11 23.34 40.29
CA PHE A 331 20.09 23.77 41.69
C PHE A 331 21.45 23.52 42.32
N VAL A 332 22.03 24.55 42.95
CA VAL A 332 23.34 24.45 43.59
C VAL A 332 23.19 24.54 45.09
N LEU A 333 23.34 23.41 45.77
CA LEU A 333 23.13 23.27 47.21
C LEU A 333 24.48 23.17 47.93
N THR A 334 24.78 24.12 48.82
CA THR A 334 26.07 24.19 49.52
C THR A 334 25.94 23.80 50.99
N THR A 335 26.94 23.08 51.50
CA THR A 335 27.00 22.67 52.91
C THR A 335 28.14 23.38 53.63
N LYS A 336 28.02 23.54 54.96
CA LYS A 336 29.12 24.03 55.81
C LYS A 336 30.25 23.01 56.00
N SER A 337 30.11 21.79 55.46
CA SER A 337 31.10 20.71 55.52
C SER A 337 31.92 20.59 54.23
N ASN A 338 32.06 21.69 53.48
CA ASN A 338 32.79 21.76 52.21
C ASN A 338 32.31 20.74 51.16
N MET A 339 31.01 20.46 51.13
CA MET A 339 30.37 19.69 50.06
C MET A 339 29.35 20.55 49.32
N THR A 340 29.20 20.30 48.02
CA THR A 340 28.19 20.92 47.17
C THR A 340 27.43 19.82 46.45
N VAL A 341 26.10 19.93 46.38
CA VAL A 341 25.24 19.04 45.61
C VAL A 341 24.64 19.84 44.47
N ILE A 342 24.83 19.37 43.26
CA ILE A 342 24.25 19.96 42.06
C ILE A 342 23.13 19.03 41.58
N ILE A 343 21.90 19.53 41.65
CA ILE A 343 20.74 18.85 41.09
C ILE A 343 20.53 19.38 39.67
N PRO A 344 20.43 18.49 38.66
CA PRO A 344 20.10 18.86 37.28
C PRO A 344 18.77 19.64 37.17
N PRO A 345 18.49 20.22 36.00
CA PRO A 345 17.21 20.86 35.76
C PRO A 345 16.05 19.87 35.94
N LEU A 346 14.93 20.33 36.51
CA LEU A 346 13.80 19.44 36.82
C LEU A 346 13.17 18.78 35.59
N GLY A 347 13.37 19.33 34.38
CA GLY A 347 12.98 18.68 33.12
C GLY A 347 13.69 17.35 32.85
N THR A 348 14.75 17.02 33.60
CA THR A 348 15.45 15.73 33.52
C THR A 348 15.04 14.74 34.62
N LEU A 349 14.09 15.12 35.48
CA LEU A 349 13.53 14.25 36.53
C LEU A 349 12.58 13.22 35.89
N LEU A 350 12.79 11.94 36.17
CA LEU A 350 11.97 10.84 35.63
C LEU A 350 10.70 10.57 36.45
N ASN A 351 10.60 11.12 37.66
CA ASN A 351 9.43 10.97 38.53
C ASN A 351 8.26 11.85 38.05
N GLU A 352 7.08 11.26 37.84
CA GLU A 352 5.84 11.95 37.43
C GLU A 352 5.08 12.64 38.58
N ASP A 353 5.65 12.66 39.79
CA ASP A 353 5.01 13.22 40.98
C ASP A 353 5.31 14.73 41.09
N THR A 354 4.36 15.52 41.61
CA THR A 354 4.61 16.92 42.03
C THR A 354 4.65 17.05 43.55
N GLY A 355 5.31 18.08 44.06
CA GLY A 355 5.43 18.30 45.50
C GLY A 355 6.75 18.92 45.92
N VAL A 356 7.14 18.65 47.15
CA VAL A 356 8.44 19.09 47.68
C VAL A 356 9.40 17.92 47.61
N MET A 357 10.43 18.07 46.78
CA MET A 357 11.57 17.17 46.76
C MET A 357 12.51 17.52 47.91
N GLU A 358 12.72 16.57 48.82
CA GLU A 358 13.65 16.68 49.93
C GLU A 358 15.01 16.12 49.50
N ILE A 359 16.02 16.98 49.56
CA ILE A 359 17.41 16.63 49.32
C ILE A 359 18.13 16.55 50.65
N GLN A 360 18.74 15.40 50.91
CA GLN A 360 19.47 15.11 52.13
C GLN A 360 20.86 14.59 51.79
N ILE A 361 21.90 15.20 52.39
CA ILE A 361 23.26 14.69 52.34
C ILE A 361 23.81 14.54 53.75
N THR A 362 24.28 13.34 54.07
CA THR A 362 24.83 13.00 55.39
C THR A 362 26.27 12.57 55.24
N ARG A 363 27.17 13.16 56.04
CA ARG A 363 28.59 12.78 56.06
C ARG A 363 28.96 12.21 57.42
N ASN A 364 29.30 10.92 57.45
CA ASN A 364 29.76 10.21 58.63
C ASN A 364 31.18 9.69 58.38
N LEU A 365 32.18 10.40 58.91
CA LEU A 365 33.60 10.09 58.69
C LEU A 365 33.96 9.97 57.21
N ASN A 366 34.16 8.75 56.72
CA ASN A 366 34.51 8.43 55.34
C ASN A 366 33.29 8.02 54.48
N ARG A 367 32.08 8.02 55.03
CA ARG A 367 30.86 7.69 54.28
C ARG A 367 30.01 8.93 54.01
N ILE A 368 29.56 9.06 52.77
CA ILE A 368 28.61 10.07 52.31
C ILE A 368 27.35 9.35 51.86
N THR A 369 26.20 9.71 52.42
CA THR A 369 24.90 9.21 51.98
C THR A 369 24.10 10.37 51.43
N PHE A 370 23.74 10.25 50.15
CA PHE A 370 22.90 11.19 49.43
C PHE A 370 21.53 10.56 49.20
N GLN A 371 20.49 11.29 49.59
CA GLN A 371 19.10 10.91 49.41
C GLN A 371 18.35 12.08 48.78
N ALA A 372 17.62 11.79 47.72
CA ALA A 372 16.69 12.69 47.10
C ALA A 372 15.35 11.98 47.03
N THR A 373 14.33 12.55 47.68
CA THR A 373 13.00 11.94 47.74
C THR A 373 11.92 12.94 47.42
N LEU A 374 10.94 12.53 46.62
CA LEU A 374 9.75 13.28 46.31
C LEU A 374 8.55 12.49 46.81
N ASN A 375 7.71 13.10 47.64
CA ASN A 375 6.59 12.42 48.31
C ASN A 375 7.01 11.11 49.03
N LYS A 376 8.20 11.13 49.65
CA LYS A 376 8.84 9.98 50.34
C LYS A 376 9.26 8.82 49.44
N LYS A 377 9.23 8.99 48.11
CA LYS A 377 9.78 8.03 47.15
C LYS A 377 11.11 8.52 46.61
N GLN A 378 12.03 7.61 46.34
CA GLN A 378 13.32 7.94 45.73
C GLN A 378 13.14 8.53 44.32
N VAL A 379 13.97 9.51 43.99
CA VAL A 379 13.97 10.11 42.66
C VAL A 379 15.08 9.60 41.76
N GLU A 380 14.84 9.66 40.46
CA GLU A 380 15.80 9.33 39.41
C GLU A 380 15.81 10.41 38.34
N PHE A 381 17.00 10.77 37.87
CA PHE A 381 17.22 11.74 36.81
C PHE A 381 17.81 11.08 35.57
N GLU A 382 17.44 11.56 34.38
CA GLU A 382 18.04 11.15 33.11
C GLU A 382 19.54 11.53 33.05
N VAL A 383 19.88 12.68 33.64
CA VAL A 383 21.23 13.26 33.76
C VAL A 383 21.77 13.08 35.17
N ASP A 384 23.08 12.86 35.31
CA ASP A 384 23.71 12.68 36.62
C ASP A 384 23.61 13.92 37.50
N MET A 385 23.23 13.72 38.76
CA MET A 385 23.49 14.65 39.85
C MET A 385 24.97 14.59 40.22
N GLU A 386 25.52 15.72 40.64
CA GLU A 386 26.92 15.82 41.04
C GLU A 386 27.04 16.13 42.54
N ILE A 387 27.83 15.33 43.26
CA ILE A 387 28.21 15.60 44.65
C ILE A 387 29.70 15.96 44.66
N ILE A 388 29.97 17.24 44.89
CA ILE A 388 31.32 17.77 44.97
C ILE A 388 31.79 17.68 46.42
N VAL A 389 32.86 16.92 46.64
CA VAL A 389 33.52 16.81 47.94
C VAL A 389 34.87 17.49 47.88
N ASN A 390 35.01 18.59 48.61
CA ASN A 390 36.27 19.33 48.67
C ASN A 390 37.18 18.79 49.79
N ASN A 391 38.48 19.07 49.67
CA ASN A 391 39.53 18.70 50.62
C ASN A 391 39.70 17.18 50.80
N LEU A 392 39.60 16.42 49.71
CA LEU A 392 40.00 15.02 49.66
C LEU A 392 41.38 14.87 49.02
N SER A 393 42.13 13.86 49.44
CA SER A 393 43.41 13.50 48.82
C SER A 393 43.16 13.11 47.35
N PRO A 394 44.00 13.54 46.39
CA PRO A 394 43.88 13.11 44.99
C PRO A 394 43.98 11.59 44.79
N ASN A 395 44.55 10.87 45.77
CA ASN A 395 44.69 9.41 45.73
C ASN A 395 43.52 8.67 46.38
N ALA A 396 42.53 9.39 46.93
CA ALA A 396 41.37 8.76 47.54
C ALA A 396 40.51 8.12 46.46
N SER A 397 40.08 6.88 46.68
CA SER A 397 39.09 6.21 45.82
C SER A 397 37.71 6.24 46.46
N ILE A 398 36.67 6.21 45.64
CA ILE A 398 35.29 6.25 46.09
C ILE A 398 34.55 5.04 45.53
N VAL A 399 33.90 4.29 46.41
CA VAL A 399 33.05 3.15 46.04
C VAL A 399 31.60 3.44 46.42
N ARG A 400 30.66 3.02 45.59
CA ARG A 400 29.24 3.00 45.91
C ARG A 400 28.93 1.74 46.72
N THR A 401 28.17 1.90 47.80
CA THR A 401 27.83 0.83 48.74
C THR A 401 26.31 0.60 48.77
N TYR A 402 25.89 -0.67 48.73
CA TYR A 402 24.48 -1.09 48.75
C TYR A 402 24.05 -1.70 50.10
N ASP A 403 22.75 -1.94 50.28
CA ASP A 403 22.13 -2.33 51.56
C ASP A 403 22.62 -3.69 52.13
N PHE A 404 23.32 -4.50 51.33
CA PHE A 404 23.91 -5.78 51.73
C PHE A 404 25.45 -5.77 51.84
N GLY A 405 26.08 -4.60 51.75
CA GLY A 405 27.54 -4.46 51.88
C GLY A 405 28.32 -4.63 50.57
N ASP A 406 27.65 -4.95 49.47
CA ASP A 406 28.25 -4.98 48.13
C ASP A 406 28.81 -3.59 47.78
N GLN A 407 29.99 -3.60 47.15
CA GLN A 407 30.73 -2.39 46.76
C GLN A 407 31.02 -2.42 45.26
N GLU A 408 30.72 -1.33 44.59
CA GLU A 408 31.10 -1.10 43.20
C GLU A 408 31.92 0.19 43.09
N PRO A 409 32.86 0.32 42.14
CA PRO A 409 33.49 1.60 41.86
C PRO A 409 32.42 2.68 41.61
N ALA A 410 32.50 3.80 42.33
CA ALA A 410 31.63 4.93 42.03
C ALA A 410 32.11 5.64 40.76
N ASP A 411 31.20 6.28 40.04
CA ASP A 411 31.55 7.19 38.97
C ASP A 411 31.92 8.55 39.56
N TYR A 412 33.16 9.01 39.31
CA TYR A 412 33.62 10.32 39.75
C TYR A 412 34.80 10.83 38.94
N THR A 413 34.95 12.15 38.91
CA THR A 413 36.14 12.83 38.38
C THR A 413 36.89 13.58 39.48
N ILE A 414 38.19 13.82 39.28
CA ILE A 414 39.06 14.51 40.24
C ILE A 414 39.61 15.79 39.59
N GLU A 415 39.43 16.92 40.26
CA GLU A 415 40.10 18.18 39.92
C GLU A 415 40.81 18.75 41.16
N GLY A 416 42.13 18.61 41.21
CA GLY A 416 42.92 19.03 42.37
C GLY A 416 42.51 18.27 43.63
N ASN A 417 41.98 19.00 44.63
CA ASN A 417 41.49 18.43 45.90
C ASN A 417 39.96 18.23 45.94
N ARG A 418 39.29 18.27 44.78
CA ARG A 418 37.84 18.12 44.63
C ARG A 418 37.51 16.83 43.90
N HIS A 419 36.53 16.09 44.42
CA HIS A 419 35.99 14.90 43.77
C HIS A 419 34.53 15.15 43.42
N PHE A 420 34.15 14.87 42.16
CA PHE A 420 32.81 15.08 41.61
C PHE A 420 32.15 13.72 41.42
N ILE A 421 31.39 13.27 42.43
CA ILE A 421 30.69 11.99 42.36
C ILE A 421 29.44 12.17 41.49
N GLN A 422 29.26 11.31 40.49
CA GLN A 422 28.12 11.32 39.58
C GLN A 422 27.13 10.22 39.93
N THR A 423 25.84 10.56 39.98
CA THR A 423 24.78 9.60 40.29
C THR A 423 23.42 10.04 39.76
N LYS A 424 22.66 9.12 39.15
CA LYS A 424 21.29 9.36 38.69
C LYS A 424 20.24 9.26 39.79
N THR A 425 20.59 8.64 40.92
CA THR A 425 19.64 8.39 42.01
C THR A 425 20.32 8.48 43.39
N SER A 426 19.55 8.29 44.45
CA SER A 426 20.07 8.24 45.82
C SER A 426 21.14 7.15 45.98
N GLY A 427 22.12 7.37 46.85
CA GLY A 427 23.25 6.46 46.98
C GLY A 427 24.08 6.70 48.23
N SER A 428 24.84 5.68 48.61
CA SER A 428 25.86 5.78 49.63
C SER A 428 27.24 5.54 49.04
N PHE A 429 28.18 6.39 49.39
CA PHE A 429 29.53 6.44 48.84
C PHE A 429 30.53 6.38 49.99
N GLN A 430 31.45 5.42 49.91
CA GLN A 430 32.52 5.24 50.89
C GLN A 430 33.84 5.71 50.28
N ILE A 431 34.49 6.62 50.98
CA ILE A 431 35.83 7.12 50.67
C ILE A 431 36.84 6.13 51.26
N ILE A 432 37.67 5.59 50.39
CA ILE A 432 38.80 4.71 50.69
C ILE A 432 40.06 5.55 50.50
N ARG A 433 40.91 5.57 51.53
CA ARG A 433 42.12 6.41 51.56
C ARG A 433 43.36 5.64 51.17
#